data_AF-A0A2R4ZM93-F1
#
_entry.id   AF-A0A2R4ZM93-F1
#
_cell.length_a   1.000
_cell.length_b   1.000
_cell.length_c   1.000
_cell.angle_alpha   90.00
_cell.angle_beta   90.00
_cell.angle_gamma   90.00
#
_symmetry.space_group_name_H-M   'P 1'
#
loop_
_entity.id
_entity.type
_entity.pdbx_description
1 polymer ?
#
loop_
_entity_poly.entity_id
_entity_poly.type
_entity_poly.pdbx_seq_one_letter_code
_entity_poly.pdbx_strand_id
1 'polypeptide(L)'
;MRAPKPLDKILWDLCRDTREDVEEIVGRVEKLRSRVAEDLSLTNHPFVLMRLREFQKEFERMVKNDLEKYLNPSKDGYICSKDMRKSLEFLETKLIMLEKKLGLVREALEKNDEQLWKKI
;
A
#
# COMPACT_ATOMS: atom_id res chain seq x y z
N MET A 1 -31.37 -16.27 -9.88
CA MET A 1 -30.07 -15.55 -9.87
C MET A 1 -29.59 -15.45 -11.31
N ARG A 2 -29.30 -14.25 -11.84
CA ARG A 2 -28.80 -14.08 -13.22
C ARG A 2 -27.35 -14.57 -13.30
N ALA A 3 -27.03 -15.39 -14.29
CA ALA A 3 -25.67 -15.85 -14.53
C ALA A 3 -24.72 -14.65 -14.76
N PRO A 4 -23.51 -14.64 -14.19
CA PRO A 4 -22.51 -13.61 -14.45
C PRO A 4 -22.16 -13.60 -15.95
N LYS A 5 -21.86 -12.42 -16.50
CA LYS A 5 -21.53 -12.30 -17.93
C LYS A 5 -20.20 -13.01 -18.20
N PRO A 6 -19.95 -13.54 -19.42
CA PRO A 6 -18.71 -14.24 -19.75
C PRO A 6 -17.43 -13.44 -19.45
N LEU A 7 -17.50 -12.11 -19.57
CA LEU A 7 -16.40 -11.19 -19.26
C LEU A 7 -16.04 -11.19 -17.77
N ASP A 8 -17.06 -11.25 -16.89
CA ASP A 8 -16.87 -11.27 -15.44
C ASP A 8 -16.14 -12.54 -15.01
N LYS A 9 -16.45 -13.69 -15.64
CA LYS A 9 -15.81 -14.97 -15.38
C LYS A 9 -14.33 -14.99 -15.82
N ILE A 10 -14.02 -14.40 -16.98
CA ILE A 10 -12.65 -14.32 -17.51
C ILE A 10 -11.78 -13.40 -16.65
N LEU A 11 -12.30 -12.26 -16.22
CA LEU A 11 -11.59 -11.34 -15.33
C LEU A 11 -11.34 -11.98 -13.95
N TRP A 12 -12.33 -12.69 -13.41
CA TRP A 12 -12.20 -13.44 -12.15
C TRP A 12 -11.18 -14.59 -12.25
N ASP A 13 -11.17 -15.32 -13.38
CA ASP A 13 -10.21 -16.41 -13.62
C ASP A 13 -8.78 -15.91 -13.88
N LEU A 14 -8.61 -14.75 -14.54
CA LEU A 14 -7.30 -14.13 -14.81
C LEU A 14 -6.63 -13.52 -13.57
N CYS A 15 -7.43 -13.31 -12.54
CA CYS A 15 -7.09 -12.49 -11.39
C CYS A 15 -7.46 -13.21 -10.10
N ARG A 16 -7.41 -14.54 -10.17
CA ARG A 16 -7.68 -15.46 -9.07
C ARG A 16 -6.56 -15.32 -8.06
N ASP A 17 -6.77 -14.41 -7.13
CA ASP A 17 -5.87 -14.21 -6.02
C ASP A 17 -6.06 -15.29 -4.96
N THR A 18 -4.96 -15.71 -4.37
CA THR A 18 -4.97 -16.59 -3.23
C THR A 18 -5.33 -15.81 -1.98
N ARG A 19 -5.71 -16.53 -0.92
CA ARG A 19 -5.86 -15.93 0.40
C ARG A 19 -4.55 -15.27 0.87
N GLU A 20 -3.41 -15.84 0.50
CA GLU A 20 -2.08 -15.31 0.82
C GLU A 20 -1.83 -13.95 0.15
N ASP A 21 -2.28 -13.76 -1.10
CA ASP A 21 -2.17 -12.48 -1.81
C ASP A 21 -2.99 -11.38 -1.10
N VAL A 22 -4.19 -11.72 -0.62
CA VAL A 22 -5.04 -10.79 0.14
C VAL A 22 -4.39 -10.43 1.48
N GLU A 23 -3.89 -11.41 2.22
CA GLU A 23 -3.21 -11.21 3.51
C GLU A 23 -1.95 -10.36 3.35
N GLU A 24 -1.17 -10.57 2.27
CA GLU A 24 0.02 -9.77 1.94
C GLU A 24 -0.34 -8.31 1.65
N ILE A 25 -1.35 -8.05 0.81
CA ILE A 25 -1.81 -6.70 0.46
C ILE A 25 -2.29 -5.95 1.71
N VAL A 26 -3.13 -6.60 2.52
CA VAL A 26 -3.65 -6.00 3.77
C VAL A 26 -2.49 -5.72 4.73
N GLY A 27 -1.55 -6.66 4.88
CA GLY A 27 -0.37 -6.48 5.72
C GLY A 27 0.50 -5.30 5.26
N ARG A 28 0.70 -5.10 3.95
CA ARG A 28 1.43 -3.95 3.42
C ARG A 28 0.72 -2.63 3.68
N VAL A 29 -0.61 -2.59 3.56
CA VAL A 29 -1.43 -1.42 3.92
C VAL A 29 -1.21 -1.06 5.39
N GLU A 30 -1.31 -2.02 6.29
CA GLU A 30 -1.14 -1.80 7.72
C GLU A 30 0.28 -1.36 8.09
N LYS A 31 1.31 -1.92 7.44
CA LYS A 31 2.70 -1.51 7.60
C LYS A 31 2.88 -0.03 7.23
N LEU A 32 2.34 0.41 6.09
CA LEU A 32 2.41 1.80 5.66
C LEU A 32 1.63 2.74 6.58
N ARG A 33 0.42 2.35 7.01
CA ARG A 33 -0.37 3.11 8.01
C ARG A 33 0.41 3.35 9.29
N SER A 34 0.99 2.28 9.82
CA SER A 34 1.75 2.32 11.07
C SER A 34 2.97 3.23 10.95
N ARG A 35 3.70 3.15 9.83
CA ARG A 35 4.85 4.00 9.55
C ARG A 35 4.48 5.50 9.53
N VAL A 36 3.40 5.86 8.84
CA VAL A 36 2.92 7.26 8.81
C VAL A 36 2.50 7.73 10.21
N ALA A 37 1.84 6.88 10.98
CA ALA A 37 1.44 7.20 12.35
C ALA A 37 2.66 7.42 13.26
N GLU A 38 3.71 6.60 13.09
CA GLU A 38 4.97 6.74 13.80
C GLU A 38 5.65 8.06 13.44
N ASP A 39 5.79 8.38 12.16
CA ASP A 39 6.41 9.65 11.71
C ASP A 39 5.66 10.88 12.22
N LEU A 40 4.32 10.81 12.30
CA LEU A 40 3.50 11.86 12.90
C LEU A 40 3.77 12.03 14.40
N SER A 41 4.15 10.96 15.11
CA SER A 41 4.46 10.99 16.54
C SER A 41 5.89 11.49 16.84
N LEU A 42 6.81 11.36 15.87
CA LEU A 42 8.23 11.70 16.04
C LEU A 42 8.53 13.21 15.93
N THR A 43 7.55 14.03 15.56
CA THR A 43 7.77 15.46 15.30
C THR A 43 6.62 16.33 15.77
N ASN A 44 6.95 17.51 16.27
CA ASN A 44 5.99 18.57 16.60
C ASN A 44 6.08 19.76 15.63
N HIS A 45 6.89 19.66 14.57
CA HIS A 45 7.09 20.77 13.63
C HIS A 45 5.84 20.92 12.74
N PRO A 46 5.13 22.07 12.76
CA PRO A 46 3.83 22.24 12.09
C PRO A 46 3.87 21.90 10.59
N PHE A 47 4.94 22.32 9.89
CA PHE A 47 5.10 22.02 8.47
C PHE A 47 5.24 20.52 8.19
N VAL A 48 6.00 19.79 9.01
CA VAL A 48 6.21 18.34 8.84
C VAL A 48 4.89 17.60 9.09
N LEU A 49 4.19 17.95 10.18
CA LEU A 49 2.89 17.40 10.51
C LEU A 49 1.85 17.66 9.40
N MET A 50 1.82 18.85 8.83
CA MET A 50 0.92 19.19 7.72
C MET A 50 1.17 18.26 6.52
N ARG A 51 2.43 18.10 6.11
CA ARG A 51 2.80 17.29 4.95
C ARG A 51 2.54 15.80 5.16
N LEU A 52 2.81 15.27 6.36
CA LEU A 52 2.49 13.89 6.72
C LEU A 52 0.97 13.64 6.76
N ARG A 53 0.18 14.58 7.29
CA ARG A 53 -1.29 14.48 7.29
C ARG A 53 -1.89 14.56 5.89
N GLU A 54 -1.33 15.40 5.01
CA GLU A 54 -1.71 15.43 3.59
C GLU A 54 -1.47 14.07 2.93
N PHE A 55 -0.28 13.50 3.15
CA PHE A 55 0.04 12.17 2.66
C PHE A 55 -0.91 11.11 3.23
N GLN A 56 -1.15 11.10 4.55
CA GLN A 56 -2.06 10.16 5.20
C GLN A 56 -3.46 10.19 4.56
N LYS A 57 -4.02 11.38 4.35
CA LYS A 57 -5.34 11.53 3.71
C LYS A 57 -5.35 10.99 2.28
N GLU A 58 -4.30 11.25 1.52
CA GLU A 58 -4.17 10.75 0.15
C GLU A 58 -4.04 9.22 0.12
N PHE A 59 -3.17 8.68 0.97
CA PHE A 59 -2.95 7.26 1.17
C PHE A 59 -4.26 6.54 1.50
N GLU A 60 -4.99 7.00 2.53
CA GLU A 60 -6.25 6.38 2.95
C GLU A 60 -7.31 6.42 1.85
N ARG A 61 -7.39 7.53 1.10
CA ARG A 61 -8.33 7.66 -0.02
C ARG A 61 -8.00 6.67 -1.13
N MET A 62 -6.73 6.52 -1.52
CA MET A 62 -6.32 5.61 -2.58
C MET A 62 -6.50 4.15 -2.15
N VAL A 63 -6.02 3.80 -0.96
CA VAL A 63 -6.13 2.45 -0.40
C VAL A 63 -7.59 2.04 -0.24
N LYS A 64 -8.47 2.92 0.26
CA LYS A 64 -9.90 2.62 0.36
C LYS A 64 -10.51 2.31 -1.00
N ASN A 65 -10.25 3.16 -2.00
CA ASN A 65 -10.81 2.99 -3.34
C ASN A 65 -10.32 1.70 -4.00
N ASP A 66 -9.03 1.39 -3.86
CA ASP A 66 -8.43 0.21 -4.48
C ASP A 66 -8.84 -1.07 -3.72
N LEU A 67 -8.85 -1.06 -2.38
CA LEU A 67 -9.34 -2.20 -1.58
C LEU A 67 -10.82 -2.49 -1.82
N GLU A 68 -11.66 -1.47 -1.99
CA GLU A 68 -13.08 -1.67 -2.29
C GLU A 68 -13.27 -2.37 -3.63
N LYS A 69 -12.55 -1.92 -4.67
CA LYS A 69 -12.56 -2.58 -6.01
C LYS A 69 -11.92 -3.96 -6.00
N TYR A 70 -10.96 -4.17 -5.11
CA TYR A 70 -10.23 -5.42 -4.94
C TYR A 70 -11.09 -6.49 -4.24
N LEU A 71 -11.65 -6.16 -3.08
CA LEU A 71 -12.42 -7.08 -2.25
C LEU A 71 -13.86 -7.26 -2.74
N ASN A 72 -14.44 -6.20 -3.34
CA ASN A 72 -15.82 -6.18 -3.82
C ASN A 72 -15.86 -5.81 -5.31
N PRO A 73 -15.49 -6.73 -6.22
CA PRO A 73 -15.58 -6.50 -7.65
C PRO A 73 -17.01 -6.09 -8.04
N SER A 74 -17.18 -4.85 -8.48
CA SER A 74 -18.45 -4.31 -8.96
C SER A 74 -18.37 -4.02 -10.46
N LYS A 75 -19.50 -3.64 -11.06
CA LYS A 75 -19.54 -3.25 -12.48
C LYS A 75 -18.66 -2.04 -12.81
N ASP A 76 -18.33 -1.22 -11.82
CA ASP A 76 -17.63 0.06 -12.01
C ASP A 76 -16.10 -0.07 -11.92
N GLY A 77 -15.59 -1.29 -11.73
CA GLY A 77 -14.17 -1.57 -11.86
C GLY A 77 -13.71 -2.78 -11.04
N TYR A 78 -12.72 -3.46 -11.59
CA TYR A 78 -12.03 -4.57 -10.98
C TYR A 78 -10.53 -4.26 -10.96
N ILE A 79 -9.87 -4.49 -9.82
CA ILE A 79 -8.42 -4.37 -9.66
C ILE A 79 -7.88 -5.72 -9.25
N CYS A 80 -6.75 -6.12 -9.86
CA CYS A 80 -6.03 -7.32 -9.48
C CYS A 80 -5.03 -7.08 -8.35
N SER A 81 -4.62 -8.15 -7.64
CA SER A 81 -3.53 -8.08 -6.66
C SER A 81 -2.30 -7.38 -7.22
N LYS A 82 -1.93 -7.67 -8.47
CA LYS A 82 -0.80 -7.05 -9.16
C LYS A 82 -0.94 -5.53 -9.30
N ASP A 83 -2.15 -5.03 -9.57
CA ASP A 83 -2.39 -3.60 -9.69
C ASP A 83 -2.42 -2.94 -8.32
N MET A 84 -2.99 -3.61 -7.32
CA MET A 84 -2.95 -3.16 -5.93
C MET A 84 -1.51 -3.09 -5.39
N ARG A 85 -0.68 -4.10 -5.69
CA ARG A 85 0.76 -4.10 -5.36
C ARG A 85 1.47 -2.89 -5.97
N LYS A 86 1.21 -2.56 -7.24
CA LYS A 86 1.78 -1.37 -7.88
C LYS A 86 1.31 -0.08 -7.22
N SER A 87 0.02 0.04 -6.89
CA SER A 87 -0.51 1.19 -6.13
C SER A 87 0.21 1.35 -4.79
N LEU A 88 0.43 0.24 -4.07
CA LEU A 88 1.14 0.25 -2.78
C LEU A 88 2.62 0.59 -2.94
N GLU A 89 3.33 0.03 -3.92
CA GLU A 89 4.73 0.37 -4.22
C GLU A 89 4.89 1.85 -4.57
N PHE A 90 3.95 2.42 -5.31
CA PHE A 90 3.92 3.85 -5.62
C PHE A 90 3.75 4.70 -4.35
N LEU A 91 2.80 4.33 -3.48
CA LEU A 91 2.56 5.03 -2.22
C LEU A 91 3.76 4.91 -1.27
N GLU A 92 4.38 3.75 -1.20
CA GLU A 92 5.59 3.48 -0.42
C GLU A 92 6.76 4.33 -0.91
N THR A 93 7.00 4.38 -2.23
CA THR A 93 8.02 5.24 -2.83
C THR A 93 7.76 6.72 -2.52
N LYS A 94 6.49 7.14 -2.59
CA LYS A 94 6.09 8.52 -2.30
C LYS A 94 6.32 8.88 -0.82
N LEU A 95 6.05 7.95 0.11
CA LEU A 95 6.37 8.12 1.53
C LEU A 95 7.87 8.26 1.75
N ILE A 96 8.69 7.37 1.17
CA ILE A 96 10.16 7.42 1.26
C ILE A 96 10.70 8.76 0.74
N MET A 97 10.18 9.23 -0.40
CA MET A 97 10.57 10.54 -0.94
C MET A 97 10.14 11.69 -0.03
N LEU A 98 8.97 11.59 0.62
CA LEU A 98 8.49 12.59 1.55
C LEU A 98 9.36 12.64 2.80
N GLU A 99 9.64 11.49 3.41
CA GLU A 99 10.52 11.38 4.57
C GLU A 99 11.90 11.98 4.28
N LYS A 100 12.48 11.65 3.12
CA LYS A 100 13.76 12.23 2.67
C LYS A 100 13.70 13.75 2.57
N LYS A 101 12.64 14.29 1.98
CA LYS A 101 12.45 15.76 1.86
C LYS A 101 12.25 16.44 3.21
N LEU A 102 11.65 15.75 4.17
CA LEU A 102 11.35 16.28 5.50
C LEU A 102 12.48 16.00 6.50
N GLY A 103 13.56 15.34 6.09
CA GLY A 103 14.65 14.95 6.99
C GLY A 103 14.26 13.87 8.01
N LEU A 104 13.17 13.14 7.75
CA LEU A 104 12.70 12.02 8.59
C LEU A 104 13.41 10.70 8.24
N VAL A 105 14.57 10.79 7.57
CA VAL A 105 15.27 9.63 7.01
C VAL A 105 15.66 8.67 8.14
N ARG A 106 15.01 7.51 8.16
CA ARG A 106 15.54 6.32 8.81
C ARG A 106 16.65 5.80 7.92
N GLU A 107 17.91 6.05 8.28
CA GLU A 107 19.04 5.48 7.54
C GLU A 107 18.93 3.94 7.56
N ALA A 108 18.57 3.37 6.42
CA ALA A 108 19.01 2.05 5.96
C ALA A 108 18.89 0.86 6.95
N LEU A 109 17.71 0.62 7.54
CA LEU A 109 17.45 -0.67 8.21
C LEU A 109 17.34 -1.88 7.26
N GLU A 110 17.27 -1.69 5.93
CA GLU A 110 17.15 -2.82 4.99
C GLU A 110 18.43 -3.15 4.21
N LYS A 111 19.51 -2.35 4.29
CA LYS A 111 20.79 -2.74 3.64
C LYS A 111 21.69 -3.63 4.50
N ASN A 112 21.44 -3.75 5.81
CA ASN A 112 22.31 -4.50 6.72
C ASN A 112 21.80 -5.92 7.05
N ASP A 113 20.49 -6.14 7.10
CA ASP A 113 19.96 -7.49 7.34
C ASP A 113 20.12 -8.41 6.11
N GLU A 114 20.05 -7.86 4.89
CA GLU A 114 20.29 -8.65 3.67
C GLU A 114 21.77 -9.00 3.43
N GLN A 115 22.71 -8.32 4.11
CA GLN A 115 24.13 -8.65 4.07
C GLN A 115 24.60 -9.51 5.24
N LEU A 116 23.96 -9.44 6.42
CA LEU A 116 24.36 -10.26 7.58
C LEU A 116 24.00 -11.75 7.38
N TRP A 117 22.85 -12.07 6.78
CA TRP A 117 22.43 -13.47 6.58
C TRP A 117 23.08 -14.14 5.36
N LYS A 118 23.79 -13.41 4.50
CA LYS A 118 24.59 -14.00 3.41
C LYS A 118 26.00 -14.41 3.84
N LYS A 119 26.35 -14.25 5.13
CA LYS A 119 27.68 -14.58 5.68
C LYS A 119 27.66 -15.54 6.88
N ILE A 120 26.53 -16.15 7.22
CA ILE A 120 26.40 -17.26 8.18
C ILE A 120 25.87 -18.47 7.41
#